data_AF-A0A9Q0D8N2-F1
#
_entry.id   AF-A0A9Q0D8N2-F1
#
_cell.length_a   1.000
_cell.length_b   1.000
_cell.length_c   1.000
_cell.angle_alpha   90.00
_cell.angle_beta   90.00
_cell.angle_gamma   90.00
#
_symmetry.space_group_name_H-M   'P 1'
#
loop_
_entity.id
_entity.type
_entity.pdbx_description
1 polymer ?
#
loop_
_entity_poly.entity_id
_entity_poly.type
_entity_poly.pdbx_seq_one_letter_code
_entity_poly.pdbx_strand_id
1 'polypeptide(L)'
;MVPNFTDKPEKRSKLPKTWRRAAVIALLKPGKTAEDPKAYRPISLLCVPFQILERMILSRIEPVVDPQLPREQAGTPGLGS
;
A
#
# COMPACT_ATOMS: atom_id res chain seq x y z
N MET A 1 37.01 25.68 20.75
CA MET A 1 36.51 25.22 19.44
C MET A 1 35.40 24.22 19.71
N VAL A 2 34.14 24.62 19.47
CA VAL A 2 32.97 23.79 19.76
C VAL A 2 32.79 22.81 18.60
N PRO A 3 32.60 21.50 18.82
CA PRO A 3 32.37 20.57 17.73
C PRO A 3 31.05 20.94 17.04
N ASN A 4 31.11 21.31 15.76
CA ASN A 4 29.91 21.52 14.94
C ASN A 4 29.21 20.17 14.74
N PHE A 5 27.95 20.11 15.18
CA PHE A 5 27.11 18.91 15.16
C PHE A 5 26.76 18.41 13.74
N THR A 6 27.19 19.14 12.70
CA THR A 6 26.82 18.92 11.30
C THR A 6 27.82 18.08 10.50
N ASP A 7 28.91 17.59 11.10
CA ASP A 7 29.95 16.84 10.38
C ASP A 7 29.74 15.31 10.40
N LYS A 8 28.48 14.86 10.23
CA LYS A 8 28.18 13.44 10.02
C LYS A 8 27.87 13.22 8.54
N PRO A 9 28.62 12.36 7.82
CA PRO A 9 28.24 11.99 6.47
C PRO A 9 26.87 11.33 6.54
N GLU A 10 25.89 11.93 5.87
CA GLU A 10 24.53 11.42 5.79
C GLU A 10 24.56 10.00 5.22
N LYS A 11 24.52 8.99 6.10
CA LYS A 11 24.28 7.61 5.69
C LYS A 11 22.88 7.57 5.11
N ARG A 12 22.76 7.57 3.78
CA ARG A 12 21.48 7.28 3.12
C ARG A 12 20.94 5.95 3.65
N SER A 13 19.90 6.03 4.46
CA SER A 13 19.17 4.87 4.96
C SER A 13 18.55 4.14 3.77
N LYS A 14 19.10 2.97 3.42
CA LYS A 14 18.56 2.13 2.35
C LYS A 14 17.48 1.22 2.94
N LEU A 15 16.29 1.27 2.36
CA LEU A 15 15.23 0.32 2.72
C LEU A 15 15.68 -1.12 2.39
N PRO A 16 15.40 -2.09 3.27
CA PRO A 16 15.64 -3.50 2.98
C PRO A 16 15.01 -3.91 1.64
N LYS A 17 15.71 -4.73 0.86
CA LYS A 17 15.18 -5.22 -0.43
C LYS A 17 13.85 -5.97 -0.26
N THR A 18 13.67 -6.63 0.89
CA THR A 18 12.44 -7.34 1.27
C THR A 18 11.22 -6.42 1.29
N TRP A 19 11.39 -5.17 1.69
CA TRP A 19 10.29 -4.22 1.73
C TRP A 19 9.79 -3.90 0.31
N ARG A 20 10.67 -3.93 -0.69
CA ARG A 20 10.32 -3.65 -2.09
C ARG A 20 9.74 -4.83 -2.86
N ARG A 21 9.31 -5.90 -2.18
CA ARG A 21 8.75 -7.11 -2.80
C ARG A 21 7.34 -7.36 -2.31
N ALA A 22 6.46 -7.72 -3.24
CA ALA A 22 5.11 -8.21 -2.96
C ALA A 22 4.94 -9.61 -3.56
N ALA A 23 4.17 -10.46 -2.89
CA ALA A 23 3.79 -11.76 -3.45
C ALA A 23 2.54 -11.59 -4.32
N VAL A 24 2.59 -12.02 -5.57
CA VAL A 24 1.42 -11.99 -6.47
C VAL A 24 0.72 -13.33 -6.41
N ILE A 25 -0.56 -13.32 -6.04
CA ILE A 25 -1.41 -14.52 -5.95
C ILE A 25 -2.61 -14.35 -6.88
N ALA A 26 -2.88 -15.36 -7.70
CA ALA A 26 -4.04 -15.39 -8.59
C ALA A 26 -5.24 -16.00 -7.85
N LEU A 27 -6.30 -15.20 -7.64
CA LEU A 27 -7.55 -15.66 -7.04
C LEU A 27 -8.60 -15.96 -8.12
N LEU A 28 -9.24 -17.12 -8.06
CA LEU A 28 -10.32 -17.44 -8.98
C LEU A 28 -11.55 -16.54 -8.73
N LYS A 29 -12.17 -16.04 -9.80
CA LYS A 29 -13.44 -15.30 -9.74
C LYS A 29 -14.57 -16.27 -9.37
N PRO A 30 -15.49 -15.88 -8.47
CA PRO A 30 -16.63 -16.72 -8.13
C PRO A 30 -17.45 -17.13 -9.36
N GLY A 31 -17.87 -18.39 -9.43
CA GLY A 31 -18.71 -18.90 -10.52
C GLY A 31 -18.01 -19.04 -11.89
N LYS A 32 -16.68 -18.92 -11.95
CA LYS A 32 -15.90 -19.17 -13.16
C LYS A 32 -15.09 -20.46 -13.03
N THR A 33 -14.76 -21.05 -14.16
CA THR A 33 -14.02 -22.32 -14.21
C THR A 33 -12.50 -22.06 -14.19
N ALA A 34 -11.72 -23.02 -13.69
CA ALA A 34 -10.29 -22.85 -13.45
C ALA A 34 -9.43 -22.95 -14.72
N GLU A 35 -10.02 -23.43 -15.82
CA GLU A 35 -9.34 -23.72 -17.07
C GLU A 35 -9.13 -22.46 -17.93
N ASP A 36 -9.89 -21.38 -17.66
CA ASP A 36 -9.70 -20.08 -18.32
C ASP A 36 -8.79 -19.18 -17.47
N PRO A 37 -7.58 -18.80 -17.94
CA PRO A 37 -6.72 -17.87 -17.24
C PRO A 37 -7.38 -16.51 -16.93
N LYS A 38 -8.35 -16.07 -17.74
CA LYS A 38 -9.11 -14.81 -17.52
C LYS A 38 -10.08 -14.91 -16.33
N ALA A 39 -10.32 -16.12 -15.82
CA ALA A 39 -11.11 -16.36 -14.63
C ALA A 39 -10.38 -15.93 -13.35
N TYR A 40 -9.07 -15.68 -13.39
CA TYR A 40 -8.31 -15.25 -12.22
C TYR A 40 -8.23 -13.73 -12.10
N ARG A 41 -8.13 -13.24 -10.86
CA ARG A 41 -7.76 -11.86 -10.51
C ARG A 41 -6.46 -11.89 -9.72
N PRO A 42 -5.38 -11.27 -10.20
CA PRO A 42 -4.15 -11.18 -9.42
C PRO A 42 -4.34 -10.20 -8.26
N ILE A 43 -3.84 -10.57 -7.07
CA ILE A 43 -3.70 -9.68 -5.93
C ILE A 43 -2.22 -9.58 -5.55
N SER A 44 -1.80 -8.40 -5.07
CA SER A 44 -0.46 -8.19 -4.55
C SER A 44 -0.51 -8.15 -3.03
N LEU A 45 0.14 -9.10 -2.36
CA LEU A 45 0.32 -9.11 -0.92
C LEU A 45 1.60 -8.36 -0.55
N LEU A 46 1.43 -7.18 0.05
CA LEU A 46 2.53 -6.37 0.56
C LEU A 46 3.17 -7.05 1.79
N CYS A 47 4.46 -6.85 1.99
CA CYS A 47 5.09 -7.23 3.25
C CYS A 47 4.53 -6.40 4.42
N VAL A 48 4.56 -6.96 5.63
CA VAL A 48 3.98 -6.35 6.84
C VAL A 48 4.37 -4.88 7.05
N PRO A 49 5.65 -4.47 6.92
CA PRO A 49 6.02 -3.06 7.10
C PRO A 49 5.35 -2.12 6.10
N PHE A 50 5.16 -2.56 4.85
CA PHE A 50 4.47 -1.77 3.84
C PHE A 50 2.96 -1.69 4.09
N GLN A 51 2.33 -2.74 4.61
CA GLN A 51 0.92 -2.67 5.01
C GLN A 51 0.71 -1.64 6.13
N ILE A 52 1.65 -1.55 7.08
CA ILE A 52 1.60 -0.54 8.14
C ILE A 52 1.78 0.86 7.54
N LEU A 53 2.78 1.05 6.67
CA LEU A 53 3.02 2.32 6.00
C LEU A 53 1.83 2.78 5.17
N GLU A 54 1.21 1.87 4.42
CA GLU A 54 0.00 2.13 3.63
C GLU A 54 -1.13 2.63 4.52
N ARG A 55 -1.42 1.97 5.64
CA ARG A 55 -2.45 2.42 6.60
C ARG A 55 -2.14 3.78 7.20
N MET A 56 -0.86 4.04 7.55
CA MET A 56 -0.45 5.34 8.06
C MET A 56 -0.69 6.45 7.03
N ILE A 57 -0.28 6.24 5.78
CA ILE A 57 -0.49 7.19 4.69
C ILE A 57 -1.99 7.38 4.44
N LEU A 58 -2.75 6.29 4.32
CA LEU A 58 -4.20 6.32 4.10
C LEU A 58 -4.89 7.14 5.17
N SER A 59 -4.61 6.88 6.45
CA SER A 59 -5.22 7.62 7.58
C SER A 59 -4.99 9.13 7.55
N ARG A 60 -3.98 9.61 6.82
CA ARG A 60 -3.66 11.04 6.68
C ARG A 60 -4.29 11.65 5.43
N ILE A 61 -4.43 10.86 4.38
CA ILE A 61 -4.91 11.34 3.08
C ILE A 61 -6.45 11.25 2.98
N GLU A 62 -7.05 10.21 3.55
CA GLU A 62 -8.49 9.94 3.51
C GLU A 62 -9.34 11.17 3.90
N PRO A 63 -9.10 11.87 5.03
CA PRO A 63 -9.92 13.04 5.41
C PRO A 63 -9.84 14.22 4.43
N VAL A 64 -8.78 14.28 3.62
CA VAL A 64 -8.55 15.36 2.66
C VAL A 64 -9.11 15.00 1.29
N VAL A 65 -8.98 13.74 0.88
CA VAL A 65 -9.34 13.28 -0.47
C VAL A 65 -10.81 12.91 -0.55
N ASP A 66 -11.37 12.23 0.45
CA ASP A 66 -12.75 11.73 0.41
C ASP A 66 -13.80 12.80 0.12
N PRO A 67 -13.74 14.02 0.70
CA PRO A 67 -14.69 15.09 0.39
C PRO A 67 -14.65 15.59 -1.07
N GLN A 68 -13.57 15.28 -1.79
CA GLN A 68 -13.35 15.71 -3.18
C GLN A 68 -13.72 14.62 -4.20
N LEU A 69 -14.08 13.42 -3.75
CA LEU A 69 -14.42 12.31 -4.64
C LEU A 69 -15.81 12.50 -5.27
N PRO A 70 -15.98 12.19 -6.56
CA PRO A 70 -17.29 12.16 -7.21
C PRO A 70 -18.23 11.17 -6.52
N ARG A 71 -19.54 11.46 -6.51
CA ARG A 71 -20.56 10.63 -5.84
C ARG A 71 -20.68 9.23 -6.45
N GLU A 72 -20.30 9.10 -7.71
CA GLU A 72 -20.26 7.84 -8.46
C GLU A 72 -19.12 6.92 -7.99
N GLN A 73 -18.10 7.48 -7.35
CA GLN A 73 -17.00 6.73 -6.76
C GLN A 73 -17.34 6.28 -5.33
N ALA A 74 -18.34 5.40 -5.21
CA ALA A 74 -18.79 4.82 -3.94
C ALA A 74 -17.91 3.63 -3.48
N GLY A 75 -16.57 3.77 -3.56
CA GLY A 75 -15.62 2.80 -3.00
C GLY A 75 -15.52 2.99 -1.49
N THR A 76 -15.55 1.89 -0.73
CA THR A 76 -15.68 1.80 0.74
C THR A 76 -15.22 3.06 1.51
N PRO A 77 -16.16 3.97 1.85
CA PRO A 77 -15.90 5.02 2.81
C PRO A 77 -15.80 4.37 4.19
N GLY A 78 -14.71 4.62 4.93
CA GLY A 78 -14.48 4.26 6.33
C GLY A 78 -15.28 3.06 6.84
N LEU A 79 -14.71 1.85 6.75
CA LEU A 79 -15.30 0.57 7.15
C LEU A 79 -16.30 0.69 8.34
N GLY A 80 -17.61 0.78 8.04
CA GLY A 80 -18.71 0.67 9.00
C GLY A 80 -19.05 1.96 9.77
N SER A 81 -20.16 2.60 9.39
CA SER A 81 -21.10 3.10 10.40
C SER A 81 -21.78 1.91 11.08
#